data_AF-A0A098YDJ1-F1
#
_entry.id   AF-A0A098YDJ1-F1
#
_cell.length_a   1.000
_cell.length_b   1.000
_cell.length_c   1.000
_cell.angle_alpha   90.00
_cell.angle_beta   90.00
_cell.angle_gamma   90.00
#
_symmetry.space_group_name_H-M   'P 1'
#
loop_
_entity.id
_entity.type
_entity.pdbx_description
1 polymer ?
#
loop_
_entity_poly.entity_id
_entity_poly.type
_entity_poly.pdbx_seq_one_letter_code
_entity_poly.pdbx_strand_id
1 'polypeptide(L)'
;MTELSQSPLGADVALAARAGRYALDEVGALTIGDLDRPTPCADWDVRSVVAHLADVADALAGLLATGRLTMPGSPARPADDPVAGAQRRVQQLLDQLQAAGEQGSDGHPAPWAAEAAHGAAIEFTVHGWDVAAARGRAHQMPADLAGDVLALAGRLLDDSARGASFAARVTSGPDESPVERLVAFMGRDTARWTRSLTAGA
;
A
#
# COMPACT_ATOMS: atom_id res chain seq x y z
N MET A 1 2.55 -19.29 29.89
CA MET A 1 2.59 -18.08 29.05
C MET A 1 1.39 -18.16 28.13
N THR A 2 0.33 -17.45 28.46
CA THR A 2 -0.86 -17.37 27.60
C THR A 2 -0.45 -16.52 26.40
N GLU A 3 -0.35 -17.12 25.21
CA GLU A 3 -0.35 -16.32 23.99
C GLU A 3 -1.63 -15.49 24.02
N LEU A 4 -1.48 -14.17 24.12
CA LEU A 4 -2.58 -13.25 23.91
C LEU A 4 -2.94 -13.39 22.42
N SER A 5 -3.93 -14.24 22.14
CA SER A 5 -4.52 -14.36 20.81
C SER A 5 -4.96 -12.96 20.40
N GLN A 6 -4.28 -12.38 19.42
CA GLN A 6 -4.64 -11.06 18.91
C GLN A 6 -6.06 -11.12 18.37
N SER A 7 -6.88 -10.12 18.66
CA SER A 7 -8.20 -10.01 18.04
C SER A 7 -8.04 -9.91 16.51
N PRO A 8 -9.03 -10.34 15.71
CA PRO A 8 -8.96 -10.20 14.26
C PRO A 8 -8.63 -8.77 13.81
N LEU A 9 -9.23 -7.76 14.46
CA LEU A 9 -8.93 -6.35 14.19
C LEU A 9 -7.48 -5.99 14.56
N GLY A 10 -6.96 -6.51 15.68
CA GLY A 10 -5.57 -6.30 16.08
C GLY A 10 -4.57 -6.84 15.04
N ALA A 11 -4.85 -8.00 14.45
CA ALA A 11 -4.02 -8.57 13.39
C ALA A 11 -4.08 -7.73 12.10
N ASP A 12 -5.26 -7.24 11.73
CA ASP A 12 -5.43 -6.37 10.56
C ASP A 12 -4.68 -5.04 10.73
N VAL A 13 -4.79 -4.41 11.91
CA VAL A 13 -4.06 -3.18 12.25
C VAL A 13 -2.55 -3.41 12.26
N ALA A 14 -2.08 -4.54 12.78
CA ALA A 14 -0.66 -4.88 12.76
C ALA A 14 -0.12 -5.06 11.33
N LEU A 15 -0.91 -5.66 10.43
CA LEU A 15 -0.54 -5.78 9.02
C LEU A 15 -0.49 -4.41 8.33
N ALA A 16 -1.47 -3.55 8.57
CA ALA A 16 -1.49 -2.17 8.07
C ALA A 16 -0.27 -1.36 8.57
N ALA A 17 0.13 -1.54 9.84
CA ALA A 17 1.30 -0.90 10.42
C ALA A 17 2.61 -1.34 9.73
N ARG A 18 2.78 -2.65 9.47
CA ARG A 18 3.93 -3.17 8.72
C ARG A 18 3.98 -2.62 7.29
N ALA A 19 2.85 -2.61 6.60
CA ALA A 19 2.71 -2.05 5.25
C ALA A 19 3.04 -0.56 5.20
N GLY A 20 2.48 0.22 6.14
CA GLY A 20 2.72 1.65 6.24
C GLY A 20 4.16 1.99 6.59
N ARG A 21 4.81 1.22 7.49
CA ARG A 21 6.24 1.38 7.78
C ARG A 21 7.08 1.16 6.53
N TYR A 22 6.83 0.07 5.81
CA TYR A 22 7.50 -0.22 4.55
C TYR A 22 7.35 0.94 3.54
N ALA A 23 6.13 1.42 3.32
CA ALA A 23 5.90 2.56 2.43
C ALA A 23 6.61 3.84 2.89
N LEU A 24 6.61 4.14 4.20
CA LEU A 24 7.28 5.30 4.77
C LEU A 24 8.80 5.23 4.61
N ASP A 25 9.39 4.05 4.74
CA ASP A 25 10.83 3.83 4.55
C ASP A 25 11.19 4.01 3.06
N GLU A 26 10.40 3.47 2.15
CA GLU A 26 10.61 3.64 0.71
C GLU A 26 10.47 5.11 0.29
N VAL A 27 9.40 5.79 0.71
CA VAL A 27 9.16 7.21 0.43
C VAL A 27 10.23 8.10 1.07
N GLY A 28 10.64 7.82 2.31
CA GLY A 28 11.66 8.60 3.02
C GLY A 28 13.06 8.51 2.42
N ALA A 29 13.35 7.48 1.64
CA ALA A 29 14.60 7.33 0.92
C ALA A 29 14.63 8.02 -0.46
N LEU A 30 13.55 8.72 -0.85
CA LEU A 30 13.48 9.44 -2.13
C LEU A 30 14.35 10.70 -2.12
N THR A 31 15.00 10.95 -3.24
CA THR A 31 15.61 12.24 -3.57
C THR A 31 14.71 13.03 -4.52
N ILE A 32 14.95 14.34 -4.67
CA ILE A 32 14.22 15.17 -5.64
C ILE A 32 14.35 14.60 -7.07
N GLY A 33 15.51 14.05 -7.42
CA GLY A 33 15.77 13.46 -8.74
C GLY A 33 15.04 12.12 -8.99
N ASP A 34 14.48 11.50 -7.96
CA ASP A 34 13.70 10.27 -8.11
C ASP A 34 12.24 10.54 -8.48
N LEU A 35 11.72 11.74 -8.18
CA LEU A 35 10.29 12.04 -8.25
C LEU A 35 9.69 11.95 -9.67
N ASP A 36 10.49 12.22 -10.69
CA ASP A 36 10.01 12.19 -12.08
C ASP A 36 10.34 10.86 -12.79
N ARG A 37 10.82 9.85 -12.04
CA ARG A 37 11.07 8.52 -12.59
C ARG A 37 9.76 7.80 -12.91
N PRO A 38 9.70 7.02 -14.01
CA PRO A 38 8.55 6.16 -14.28
C PRO A 38 8.44 5.07 -13.21
N THR A 39 7.24 4.53 -13.05
CA THR A 39 6.97 3.41 -12.12
C THR A 39 6.32 2.23 -12.82
N PRO A 40 6.28 1.04 -12.19
CA PRO A 40 5.48 -0.09 -12.67
C PRO A 40 3.97 0.16 -12.66
N CYS A 41 3.49 1.15 -11.89
CA CYS A 41 2.13 1.63 -11.95
C CYS A 41 1.98 2.46 -13.24
N ALA A 42 1.25 1.93 -14.22
CA ALA A 42 1.14 2.53 -15.53
C ALA A 42 0.66 3.99 -15.43
N ASP A 43 1.23 4.84 -16.29
CA ASP A 43 0.96 6.28 -16.38
C ASP A 43 1.36 7.12 -15.16
N TRP A 44 1.94 6.51 -14.12
CA TRP A 44 2.38 7.23 -12.92
C TRP A 44 3.90 7.29 -12.80
N ASP A 45 4.39 8.51 -12.59
CA ASP A 45 5.73 8.75 -12.06
C ASP A 45 5.75 8.59 -10.53
N VAL A 46 6.94 8.57 -9.94
CA VAL A 46 7.11 8.44 -8.48
C VAL A 46 6.33 9.53 -7.73
N ARG A 47 6.33 10.77 -8.23
CA ARG A 47 5.57 11.88 -7.66
C ARG A 47 4.07 11.58 -7.59
N SER A 48 3.51 10.99 -8.64
CA SER A 48 2.10 10.60 -8.71
C SER A 48 1.79 9.49 -7.71
N VAL A 49 2.67 8.50 -7.56
CA VAL A 49 2.53 7.45 -6.52
C VAL A 49 2.58 8.04 -5.12
N VAL A 50 3.51 8.97 -4.84
CA VAL A 50 3.63 9.63 -3.52
C VAL A 50 2.39 10.48 -3.21
N ALA A 51 1.85 11.21 -4.18
CA ALA A 51 0.61 11.94 -4.02
C ALA A 51 -0.58 11.00 -3.75
N HIS A 52 -0.68 9.89 -4.48
CA HIS A 52 -1.73 8.89 -4.26
C HIS A 52 -1.67 8.25 -2.88
N LEU A 53 -0.47 7.93 -2.37
CA LEU A 53 -0.31 7.43 -0.99
C LEU A 53 -0.86 8.41 0.05
N ALA A 54 -0.67 9.72 -0.17
CA ALA A 54 -1.21 10.77 0.67
C ALA A 54 -2.75 10.83 0.58
N ASP A 55 -3.30 10.75 -0.62
CA ASP A 55 -4.74 10.78 -0.89
C ASP A 55 -5.47 9.55 -0.31
N VAL A 56 -4.87 8.37 -0.45
CA VAL A 56 -5.35 7.13 0.17
C VAL A 56 -5.34 7.24 1.69
N ALA A 57 -4.29 7.82 2.28
CA ALA A 57 -4.22 7.98 3.72
C ALA A 57 -5.36 8.87 4.25
N ASP A 58 -5.62 10.01 3.59
CA ASP A 58 -6.72 10.91 3.93
C ASP A 58 -8.11 10.24 3.72
N ALA A 59 -8.27 9.48 2.63
CA ALA A 59 -9.52 8.78 2.34
C ALA A 59 -9.84 7.68 3.36
N LEU A 60 -8.83 6.89 3.74
CA LEU A 60 -8.99 5.82 4.74
C LEU A 60 -9.19 6.40 6.16
N ALA A 61 -8.58 7.54 6.48
CA ALA A 61 -8.87 8.28 7.71
C ALA A 61 -10.35 8.75 7.72
N GLY A 62 -10.86 9.23 6.58
CA GLY A 62 -12.27 9.57 6.41
C GLY A 62 -13.20 8.37 6.56
N LEU A 63 -12.84 7.22 5.98
CA LEU A 63 -13.56 5.95 6.14
C LEU A 63 -13.61 5.54 7.61
N LEU A 64 -12.46 5.54 8.29
CA LEU A 64 -12.36 5.19 9.69
C LEU A 64 -13.25 6.08 10.57
N ALA A 65 -13.25 7.40 10.31
CA ALA A 65 -13.98 8.37 11.11
C ALA A 65 -15.50 8.40 10.81
N THR A 66 -15.91 8.18 9.56
CA THR A 66 -17.27 8.49 9.10
C THR A 66 -17.97 7.37 8.33
N GLY A 67 -17.30 6.27 8.04
CA GLY A 67 -17.80 5.20 7.18
C GLY A 67 -17.83 5.58 5.70
N ARG A 68 -17.23 6.71 5.32
CA ARG A 68 -17.23 7.20 3.94
C ARG A 68 -15.81 7.26 3.40
N LEU A 69 -15.52 6.40 2.44
CA LEU A 69 -14.32 6.49 1.61
C LEU A 69 -14.55 7.56 0.52
N THR A 70 -13.64 8.52 0.39
CA THR A 70 -13.70 9.55 -0.67
C THR A 70 -12.32 9.75 -1.25
N MET A 71 -12.11 9.22 -2.46
CA MET A 71 -10.88 9.43 -3.22
C MET A 71 -11.00 10.68 -4.10
N PRO A 72 -9.95 11.50 -4.22
CA PRO A 72 -9.88 12.50 -5.28
C PRO A 72 -9.82 11.82 -6.65
N GLY A 73 -10.39 12.44 -7.68
CA GLY A 73 -10.47 11.84 -9.02
C GLY A 73 -9.13 11.70 -9.75
N SER A 74 -8.17 12.58 -9.46
CA SER A 74 -6.78 12.44 -9.91
C SER A 74 -5.87 12.93 -8.79
N PRO A 75 -4.69 12.32 -8.60
CA PRO A 75 -3.77 12.74 -7.55
C PRO A 75 -3.49 14.23 -7.68
N ALA A 76 -3.83 15.00 -6.65
CA ALA A 76 -3.58 16.45 -6.69
C ALA A 76 -2.07 16.66 -6.61
N ARG A 77 -1.48 17.42 -7.55
CA ARG A 77 -0.07 17.84 -7.39
C ARG A 77 0.01 18.76 -6.16
N PRO A 78 0.72 18.36 -5.09
CA PRO A 78 0.78 19.16 -3.89
C PRO A 78 1.55 20.46 -4.16
N ALA A 79 1.11 21.56 -3.53
CA ALA A 79 1.82 22.83 -3.55
C ALA A 79 3.11 22.80 -2.69
N ASP A 80 3.17 21.88 -1.73
CA ASP A 80 4.27 21.66 -0.79
C ASP A 80 5.10 20.42 -1.17
N ASP A 81 6.15 20.13 -0.39
CA ASP A 81 6.96 18.92 -0.51
C ASP A 81 6.08 17.65 -0.48
N PRO A 82 5.97 16.91 -1.62
CA PRO A 82 5.12 15.72 -1.72
C PRO A 82 5.56 14.62 -0.76
N VAL A 83 6.87 14.46 -0.54
CA VAL A 83 7.43 13.38 0.29
C VAL A 83 7.05 13.62 1.75
N ALA A 84 7.37 14.81 2.28
CA ALA A 84 7.02 15.16 3.64
C ALA A 84 5.50 15.16 3.86
N GLY A 85 4.72 15.58 2.85
CA GLY A 85 3.26 15.56 2.88
C GLY A 85 2.67 14.17 2.98
N ALA A 86 3.18 13.21 2.19
CA ALA A 86 2.75 11.82 2.24
C ALA A 86 3.16 11.16 3.56
N GLN A 87 4.40 11.38 4.03
CA GLN A 87 4.88 10.81 5.28
C GLN A 87 4.01 11.20 6.48
N ARG A 88 3.62 12.47 6.58
CA ARG A 88 2.75 12.96 7.66
C ARG A 88 1.39 12.28 7.64
N ARG A 89 0.72 12.23 6.48
CA ARG A 89 -0.65 11.68 6.36
C ARG A 89 -0.69 10.17 6.57
N VAL A 90 0.28 9.44 6.00
CA VAL A 90 0.41 8.00 6.22
C VAL A 90 0.64 7.73 7.71
N GLN A 91 1.56 8.44 8.37
CA GLN A 91 1.78 8.25 9.81
C GLN A 91 0.54 8.59 10.64
N GLN A 92 -0.19 9.66 10.29
CA GLN A 92 -1.46 10.02 10.96
C GLN A 92 -2.51 8.93 10.85
N LEU A 93 -2.68 8.31 9.68
CA LEU A 93 -3.59 7.17 9.52
C LEU A 93 -3.16 5.98 10.38
N LEU A 94 -1.86 5.66 10.41
CA LEU A 94 -1.36 4.54 11.21
C LEU A 94 -1.62 4.76 12.71
N ASP A 95 -1.42 5.98 13.20
CA ASP A 95 -1.71 6.33 14.60
C ASP A 95 -3.22 6.19 14.91
N GLN A 96 -4.09 6.57 13.97
CA GLN A 96 -5.55 6.41 14.12
C GLN A 96 -5.99 4.94 14.09
N LEU A 97 -5.42 4.12 13.21
CA LEU A 97 -5.68 2.68 13.15
C LEU A 97 -5.23 1.97 14.43
N GLN A 98 -4.06 2.35 14.96
CA GLN A 98 -3.57 1.84 16.24
C GLN A 98 -4.56 2.14 17.38
N ALA A 99 -5.00 3.40 17.50
CA ALA A 99 -5.98 3.78 18.51
C ALA A 99 -7.32 3.04 18.34
N ALA A 100 -7.77 2.82 17.10
CA ALA A 100 -8.98 2.06 16.83
C ALA A 100 -8.86 0.57 17.19
N GLY A 101 -7.69 -0.04 16.96
CA GLY A 101 -7.41 -1.42 17.37
C GLY A 101 -7.41 -1.60 18.89
N GLU A 102 -6.88 -0.63 19.64
CA GLU A 102 -6.93 -0.58 21.10
C GLU A 102 -8.38 -0.47 21.60
N GLN A 103 -9.15 0.49 21.07
CA GLN A 103 -10.57 0.68 21.41
C GLN A 103 -11.43 -0.56 21.11
N GLY A 104 -11.21 -1.20 19.96
CA GLY A 104 -11.89 -2.44 19.58
C GLY A 104 -11.58 -3.60 20.52
N SER A 105 -10.37 -3.63 21.09
CA SER A 105 -9.96 -4.63 22.07
C SER A 105 -10.61 -4.38 23.45
N ASP A 106 -10.92 -3.13 23.77
CA ASP A 106 -11.63 -2.71 24.98
C ASP A 106 -13.16 -2.82 24.87
N GLY A 107 -13.68 -3.33 23.75
CA GLY A 107 -15.11 -3.54 23.52
C GLY A 107 -15.87 -2.31 23.00
N HIS A 108 -15.16 -1.24 22.62
CA HIS A 108 -15.76 -0.10 21.93
C HIS A 108 -15.86 -0.35 20.41
N PRO A 109 -17.00 -0.04 19.78
CA PRO A 109 -17.19 -0.32 18.36
C PRO A 109 -16.31 0.60 17.49
N ALA A 110 -15.46 -0.01 16.66
CA ALA A 110 -14.70 0.62 15.60
C ALA A 110 -15.12 0.02 14.24
N PRO A 111 -16.34 0.32 13.76
CA PRO A 111 -17.03 -0.46 12.73
C PRO A 111 -16.36 -0.45 11.35
N TRP A 112 -15.44 0.48 11.10
CA TRP A 112 -14.74 0.64 9.81
C TRP A 112 -13.23 0.44 9.90
N ALA A 113 -12.73 0.04 11.07
CA ALA A 113 -11.30 -0.05 11.31
C ALA A 113 -10.67 -1.23 10.57
N ALA A 114 -11.40 -2.34 10.41
CA ALA A 114 -10.93 -3.48 9.64
C ALA A 114 -10.79 -3.10 8.16
N GLU A 115 -11.81 -2.48 7.57
CA GLU A 115 -11.82 -2.06 6.17
C GLU A 115 -10.74 -1.00 5.89
N ALA A 116 -10.57 -0.03 6.79
CA ALA A 116 -9.51 0.96 6.68
C ALA A 116 -8.11 0.31 6.79
N ALA A 117 -7.92 -0.64 7.70
CA ALA A 117 -6.67 -1.39 7.84
C ALA A 117 -6.38 -2.26 6.61
N HIS A 118 -7.39 -2.92 6.04
CA HIS A 118 -7.23 -3.71 4.83
C HIS A 118 -6.81 -2.85 3.63
N GLY A 119 -7.48 -1.71 3.44
CA GLY A 119 -7.11 -0.74 2.42
C GLY A 119 -5.68 -0.25 2.58
N ALA A 120 -5.29 0.14 3.80
CA ALA A 120 -3.92 0.58 4.11
C ALA A 120 -2.90 -0.53 3.83
N ALA A 121 -3.17 -1.76 4.25
CA ALA A 121 -2.27 -2.89 4.04
C ALA A 121 -1.99 -3.15 2.56
N ILE A 122 -3.03 -3.12 1.71
CA ILE A 122 -2.91 -3.37 0.27
C ILE A 122 -2.22 -2.18 -0.41
N GLU A 123 -2.77 -0.97 -0.26
CA GLU A 123 -2.30 0.22 -0.98
C GLU A 123 -0.86 0.58 -0.62
N PHE A 124 -0.52 0.59 0.68
CA PHE A 124 0.83 0.97 1.12
C PHE A 124 1.89 -0.06 0.73
N THR A 125 1.56 -1.36 0.78
CA THR A 125 2.50 -2.40 0.35
C THR A 125 2.79 -2.31 -1.14
N VAL A 126 1.75 -2.21 -1.96
CA VAL A 126 1.88 -2.24 -3.42
C VAL A 126 2.51 -0.96 -3.95
N HIS A 127 2.11 0.21 -3.44
CA HIS A 127 2.68 1.48 -3.89
C HIS A 127 4.04 1.78 -3.26
N GLY A 128 4.34 1.27 -2.06
CA GLY A 128 5.70 1.21 -1.54
C GLY A 128 6.63 0.41 -2.48
N TRP A 129 6.13 -0.71 -3.03
CA TRP A 129 6.85 -1.47 -4.03
C TRP A 129 7.06 -0.71 -5.34
N ASP A 130 6.05 -0.01 -5.83
CA ASP A 130 6.16 0.79 -7.05
C ASP A 130 7.30 1.84 -6.92
N VAL A 131 7.42 2.47 -5.74
CA VAL A 131 8.52 3.39 -5.38
C VAL A 131 9.87 2.67 -5.31
N ALA A 132 9.94 1.51 -4.65
CA ALA A 132 11.16 0.71 -4.56
C ALA A 132 11.64 0.27 -5.96
N ALA A 133 10.72 -0.20 -6.79
CA ALA A 133 10.97 -0.69 -8.15
C ALA A 133 11.44 0.42 -9.09
N ALA A 134 10.91 1.64 -8.97
CA ALA A 134 11.40 2.83 -9.70
C ALA A 134 12.87 3.17 -9.39
N ARG A 135 13.40 2.66 -8.28
CA ARG A 135 14.81 2.81 -7.86
C ARG A 135 15.66 1.56 -8.10
N GLY A 136 15.12 0.54 -8.76
CA GLY A 136 15.81 -0.74 -8.95
C GLY A 136 15.95 -1.56 -7.66
N ARG A 137 15.09 -1.29 -6.66
CA ARG A 137 15.13 -1.90 -5.31
C ARG A 137 13.90 -2.76 -5.01
N ALA A 138 13.22 -3.26 -6.04
CA ALA A 138 12.03 -4.11 -5.90
C ALA A 138 12.20 -5.32 -4.96
N HIS A 139 13.43 -5.82 -4.80
CA HIS A 139 13.77 -6.95 -3.94
C HIS A 139 13.76 -6.63 -2.43
N GLN A 140 13.59 -5.37 -2.03
CA GLN A 140 13.62 -4.95 -0.62
C GLN A 140 12.31 -5.16 0.13
N MET A 141 11.21 -5.48 -0.57
CA MET A 141 9.96 -5.85 0.10
C MET A 141 10.13 -7.13 0.92
N PRO A 142 9.76 -7.12 2.22
CA PRO A 142 9.75 -8.34 3.02
C PRO A 142 8.80 -9.40 2.46
N ALA A 143 9.29 -10.63 2.30
CA ALA A 143 8.55 -11.72 1.67
C ALA A 143 7.33 -12.18 2.49
N ASP A 144 7.42 -12.08 3.82
CA ASP A 144 6.32 -12.34 4.77
C ASP A 144 5.22 -11.29 4.63
N LEU A 145 5.57 -9.99 4.54
CA LEU A 145 4.61 -8.92 4.27
C LEU A 145 3.88 -9.15 2.95
N ALA A 146 4.62 -9.51 1.89
CA ALA A 146 4.04 -9.81 0.60
C ALA A 146 3.05 -10.99 0.65
N GLY A 147 3.41 -12.05 1.38
CA GLY A 147 2.55 -13.22 1.57
C GLY A 147 1.25 -12.89 2.32
N ASP A 148 1.35 -12.15 3.41
CA ASP A 148 0.20 -11.77 4.23
C ASP A 148 -0.78 -10.86 3.46
N VAL A 149 -0.24 -9.87 2.74
CA VAL A 149 -1.04 -8.95 1.92
C VAL A 149 -1.65 -9.68 0.71
N LEU A 150 -0.94 -10.62 0.09
CA LEU A 150 -1.52 -11.45 -0.98
C LEU A 150 -2.68 -12.30 -0.45
N ALA A 151 -2.53 -12.91 0.72
CA ALA A 151 -3.61 -13.67 1.33
C ALA A 151 -4.83 -12.79 1.62
N LEU A 152 -4.62 -11.56 2.12
CA LEU A 152 -5.68 -10.57 2.35
C LEU A 152 -6.35 -10.16 1.04
N ALA A 153 -5.58 -9.72 0.05
CA ALA A 153 -6.07 -9.27 -1.24
C ALA A 153 -6.84 -10.38 -1.97
N GLY A 154 -6.40 -11.64 -1.87
CA GLY A 154 -7.09 -12.79 -2.42
C GLY A 154 -8.47 -13.08 -1.82
N ARG A 155 -8.73 -12.65 -0.57
CA ARG A 155 -10.05 -12.74 0.06
C ARG A 155 -10.99 -11.60 -0.33
N LEU A 156 -10.44 -10.42 -0.60
CA LEU A 156 -11.21 -9.19 -0.83
C LEU A 156 -11.44 -8.87 -2.30
N LEU A 157 -10.49 -9.23 -3.16
CA LEU A 157 -10.48 -8.88 -4.57
C LEU A 157 -10.69 -10.14 -5.41
N ASP A 158 -11.87 -10.30 -5.98
CA ASP A 158 -12.10 -11.19 -7.13
C ASP A 158 -12.03 -10.40 -8.45
N ASP A 159 -12.07 -11.10 -9.59
CA ASP A 159 -11.96 -10.44 -10.90
C ASP A 159 -13.12 -9.46 -11.17
N SER A 160 -14.28 -9.64 -10.52
CA SER A 160 -15.43 -8.74 -10.65
C SER A 160 -15.31 -7.48 -9.77
N ALA A 161 -14.61 -7.59 -8.63
CA ALA A 161 -14.40 -6.52 -7.66
C ALA A 161 -13.25 -5.56 -8.04
N ARG A 162 -12.42 -5.93 -9.02
CA ARG A 162 -11.23 -5.15 -9.39
C ARG A 162 -11.51 -3.82 -10.09
N GLY A 163 -12.63 -3.72 -10.83
CA GLY A 163 -13.11 -2.48 -11.45
C GLY A 163 -12.03 -1.71 -12.22
N ALA A 164 -12.14 -0.38 -12.24
CA ALA A 164 -11.12 0.51 -12.83
C ALA A 164 -9.96 0.81 -11.86
N SER A 165 -10.10 0.53 -10.56
CA SER A 165 -9.13 0.87 -9.52
C SER A 165 -7.93 -0.08 -9.48
N PHE A 166 -8.06 -1.30 -10.00
CA PHE A 166 -6.97 -2.27 -10.05
C PHE A 166 -6.75 -2.79 -11.48
N ALA A 167 -5.52 -2.65 -11.99
CA ALA A 167 -5.11 -3.21 -13.28
C ALA A 167 -5.24 -4.74 -13.31
N ALA A 168 -5.63 -5.34 -14.44
CA ALA A 168 -5.85 -6.78 -14.57
C ALA A 168 -4.66 -7.61 -14.03
N ARG A 169 -4.95 -8.75 -13.41
CA ARG A 169 -3.91 -9.63 -12.87
C ARG A 169 -2.95 -10.06 -13.98
N VAL A 170 -1.66 -10.06 -13.68
CA VAL A 170 -0.63 -10.68 -14.51
C VAL A 170 -0.46 -12.12 -14.04
N THR A 171 -0.30 -13.05 -14.97
CA THR A 171 -0.07 -14.45 -14.63
C THR A 171 1.30 -14.60 -13.98
N SER A 172 1.31 -15.05 -12.72
CA SER A 172 2.52 -15.44 -12.00
C SER A 172 2.92 -16.89 -12.30
N GLY A 173 4.20 -17.15 -12.52
CA GLY A 173 4.77 -18.49 -12.62
C GLY A 173 4.86 -19.23 -11.27
N PRO A 174 5.03 -20.57 -11.28
CA PRO A 174 5.10 -21.38 -10.05
C PRO A 174 6.35 -21.11 -9.20
N ASP A 175 7.43 -20.65 -9.83
CA ASP A 175 8.72 -20.37 -9.17
C ASP A 175 8.86 -18.91 -8.70
N GLU A 176 7.80 -18.11 -8.85
CA GLU A 176 7.81 -16.70 -8.44
C GLU A 176 7.83 -16.55 -6.92
N SER A 177 8.63 -15.58 -6.45
CA SER A 177 8.70 -15.17 -5.06
C SER A 177 7.36 -14.63 -4.54
N PRO A 178 7.15 -14.58 -3.21
CA PRO A 178 5.96 -13.97 -2.63
C PRO A 178 5.69 -12.54 -3.12
N VAL A 179 6.75 -11.76 -3.32
CA VAL A 179 6.68 -10.38 -3.85
C VAL A 179 6.15 -10.39 -5.28
N GLU A 180 6.75 -11.21 -6.16
CA GLU A 180 6.32 -11.32 -7.57
C GLU A 180 4.85 -11.75 -7.67
N ARG A 181 4.43 -12.75 -6.89
CA ARG A 181 3.03 -13.18 -6.86
C ARG A 181 2.07 -12.09 -6.39
N LEU A 182 2.43 -11.33 -5.35
CA LEU A 182 1.62 -10.20 -4.88
C LEU A 182 1.47 -9.15 -5.98
N VAL A 183 2.59 -8.67 -6.54
CA VAL A 183 2.51 -7.55 -7.48
C VAL A 183 1.90 -7.98 -8.82
N ALA A 184 2.09 -9.23 -9.25
CA ALA A 184 1.40 -9.82 -10.39
C ALA A 184 -0.11 -9.94 -10.13
N PHE A 185 -0.52 -10.39 -8.94
CA PHE A 185 -1.93 -10.36 -8.52
C PHE A 185 -2.50 -8.93 -8.54
N MET A 186 -1.68 -7.91 -8.29
CA MET A 186 -2.05 -6.49 -8.35
C MET A 186 -1.84 -5.87 -9.75
N GLY A 187 -1.49 -6.66 -10.76
CA GLY A 187 -1.41 -6.27 -12.17
C GLY A 187 -0.08 -5.69 -12.63
N ARG A 188 1.00 -5.86 -11.86
CA ARG A 188 2.36 -5.44 -12.24
C ARG A 188 3.09 -6.58 -12.93
N ASP A 189 3.80 -6.27 -14.01
CA ASP A 189 4.67 -7.22 -14.74
C ASP A 189 6.14 -6.93 -14.40
N THR A 190 6.68 -7.71 -13.45
CA THR A 190 8.06 -7.54 -12.93
C THR A 190 9.12 -7.80 -13.98
N ALA A 191 8.89 -8.79 -14.85
CA ALA A 191 9.82 -9.14 -15.92
C ALA A 191 9.90 -8.04 -16.97
N ARG A 192 8.75 -7.46 -17.36
CA ARG A 192 8.70 -6.30 -18.25
C ARG A 192 9.36 -5.08 -17.62
N TRP A 193 9.10 -4.83 -16.34
CA TRP A 193 9.70 -3.69 -15.63
C TRP A 193 11.22 -3.81 -15.52
N THR A 194 11.74 -4.99 -15.17
CA THR A 194 13.19 -5.20 -15.07
C THR A 194 13.87 -4.95 -16.41
N ARG A 195 13.25 -5.38 -17.52
CA ARG A 195 13.76 -5.10 -18.88
C ARG A 195 13.76 -3.61 -19.22
N SER A 196 12.74 -2.83 -18.81
CA SER A 196 12.69 -1.40 -19.11
C SER A 196 13.79 -0.62 -18.40
N LEU A 197 14.13 -1.00 -17.15
CA LEU A 197 15.25 -0.40 -16.42
C LEU A 197 16.59 -0.67 -17.12
N THR A 198 16.80 -1.87 -17.66
CA THR A 198 18.04 -2.21 -18.38
C THR A 198 18.15 -1.61 -19.77
N ALA A 199 17.02 -1.29 -20.42
CA ALA A 199 17.01 -0.72 -21.77
C ALA A 199 17.15 0.82 -21.78
N GLY A 200 16.90 1.48 -20.65
CA GLY A 200 17.03 2.93 -20.49
C GLY A 200 18.30 3.40 -19.78
N ALA A 201 19.21 2.48 -19.42
CA ALA A 201 20.53 2.75 -18.84
C ALA A 201 21.62 2.70 -19.92
#